data_AF-A0A0B2Q6Q8-F1
#
_entry.id   AF-A0A0B2Q6Q8-F1
#
_cell.length_a   1.000
_cell.length_b   1.000
_cell.length_c   1.000
_cell.angle_alpha   90.00
_cell.angle_beta   90.00
_cell.angle_gamma   90.00
#
_symmetry.space_group_name_H-M   'P 1'
#
loop_
_entity.id
_entity.type
_entity.pdbx_description
1 polymer ?
#
loop_
_entity_poly.entity_id
_entity_poly.type
_entity_poly.pdbx_seq_one_letter_code
_entity_poly.pdbx_strand_id
1 'polypeptide(L)'
;EVENLGHLLFSCTKVVDIWFLCYVYINVTSALPFDSSMHFCQHCILYGSNFSNRKWRYVWCVIVWVLWNSRSKIIFHGKTFNKEQILNDIMFH
;
A
#
# COMPACT_ATOMS: atom_id res chain seq x y z
N GLU A 1 -16.23 -8.99 13.86
CA GLU A 1 -15.46 -7.75 14.13
C GLU A 1 -15.73 -6.75 13.02
N VAL A 2 -15.81 -5.46 13.35
CA VAL A 2 -16.03 -4.41 12.35
C VAL A 2 -14.70 -4.14 11.65
N GLU A 3 -14.55 -4.64 10.43
CA GLU A 3 -13.38 -4.32 9.59
C GLU A 3 -13.35 -2.82 9.28
N ASN A 4 -12.51 -2.06 9.99
CA ASN A 4 -12.27 -0.65 9.70
C ASN A 4 -11.30 -0.53 8.49
N LEU A 5 -11.47 0.49 7.66
CA LEU A 5 -10.58 0.89 6.56
C LEU A 5 -9.10 0.84 6.95
N GLY A 6 -8.76 1.31 8.15
CA GLY A 6 -7.40 1.24 8.68
C GLY A 6 -6.88 -0.20 8.79
N HIS A 7 -7.71 -1.08 9.36
CA HIS A 7 -7.36 -2.49 9.47
C HIS A 7 -7.25 -3.16 8.09
N LEU A 8 -8.19 -2.85 7.19
CA LEU A 8 -8.24 -3.44 5.85
C LEU A 8 -7.07 -3.05 4.96
N LEU A 9 -6.56 -1.83 5.07
CA LEU A 9 -5.54 -1.25 4.18
C LEU A 9 -4.14 -1.24 4.78
N PHE A 10 -3.98 -1.32 6.10
CA PHE A 10 -2.69 -1.17 6.76
C PHE A 10 -2.36 -2.27 7.78
N SER A 11 -3.36 -3.00 8.28
CA SER A 11 -3.14 -3.98 9.37
C SER A 11 -3.44 -5.43 9.00
N CYS A 12 -4.20 -5.66 7.93
CA CYS A 12 -4.50 -7.01 7.46
C CYS A 12 -3.21 -7.68 6.98
N THR A 13 -2.92 -8.89 7.49
CA THR A 13 -1.69 -9.63 7.17
C THR A 13 -1.41 -9.74 5.68
N LYS A 14 -2.45 -10.02 4.88
CA LYS A 14 -2.34 -10.07 3.41
C LYS A 14 -1.93 -8.75 2.76
N VAL A 15 -2.31 -7.62 3.36
CA VAL A 15 -2.04 -6.28 2.84
C VAL A 15 -0.69 -5.77 3.34
N VAL A 16 -0.32 -6.10 4.57
CA VAL A 16 1.03 -5.87 5.12
C VAL A 16 2.09 -6.56 4.25
N ASP A 17 1.84 -7.80 3.81
CA ASP A 17 2.73 -8.51 2.88
C ASP A 17 2.92 -7.74 1.55
N ILE A 18 1.85 -7.15 1.01
CA ILE A 18 1.90 -6.38 -0.24
C ILE A 18 2.70 -5.09 -0.03
N TRP A 19 2.45 -4.38 1.06
CA TRP A 19 3.23 -3.19 1.42
C TRP A 19 4.72 -3.51 1.55
N PHE A 20 5.05 -4.62 2.20
CA PHE A 20 6.43 -5.09 2.32
C PHE A 20 7.07 -5.39 0.96
N LEU A 21 6.36 -6.11 0.07
CA LEU A 21 6.84 -6.41 -1.28
C LEU A 21 7.03 -5.14 -2.11
N CYS A 22 6.11 -4.18 -2.01
CA CYS A 22 6.27 -2.87 -2.64
C CYS A 22 7.53 -2.17 -2.12
N TYR A 23 7.74 -2.14 -0.81
CA TYR A 23 8.91 -1.49 -0.19
C TYR A 23 10.23 -2.12 -0.62
N VAL A 24 10.30 -3.45 -0.69
CA VAL A 24 11.45 -4.16 -1.24
C VAL A 24 11.71 -3.72 -2.69
N TYR A 25 10.65 -3.61 -3.49
CA TYR A 25 10.77 -3.23 -4.90
C TYR A 25 11.30 -1.80 -5.08
N ILE A 26 10.82 -0.84 -4.26
CA ILE A 26 11.29 0.55 -4.28
C ILE A 26 12.55 0.79 -3.42
N ASN A 27 13.20 -0.29 -2.95
CA ASN A 27 14.41 -0.29 -2.14
C ASN A 27 14.31 0.58 -0.88
N VAL A 28 13.21 0.42 -0.15
CA VAL A 28 12.91 1.17 1.07
C VAL A 28 12.91 0.26 2.28
N THR A 29 13.84 0.53 3.20
CA THR A 29 13.97 -0.13 4.49
C THR A 29 13.36 0.74 5.59
N SER A 30 12.03 0.67 5.75
CA SER A 30 11.31 1.30 6.87
C SER A 30 10.32 0.32 7.47
N ALA A 31 10.07 0.43 8.77
CA ALA A 31 8.96 -0.25 9.41
C ALA A 31 7.63 0.23 8.82
N LEU A 32 6.60 -0.62 8.81
CA LEU A 32 5.24 -0.26 8.38
C LEU A 32 4.45 0.19 9.62
N PRO A 33 4.12 1.49 9.77
CA PRO A 33 3.32 1.97 10.88
C PRO A 33 1.90 1.43 10.74
N PHE A 34 1.32 1.04 11.88
CA PHE A 34 -0.06 0.59 11.93
C PHE A 34 -1.07 1.72 11.68
N ASP A 35 -0.68 2.96 12.02
CA ASP A 35 -1.50 4.14 11.76
C ASP A 35 -1.29 4.67 10.33
N SER A 36 -2.39 4.91 9.62
CA SER A 36 -2.39 5.37 8.24
C SER A 36 -1.74 6.75 8.05
N SER A 37 -1.89 7.66 9.01
CA SER A 37 -1.30 9.00 8.95
C SER A 37 0.21 8.92 9.13
N MET A 38 0.67 8.10 10.10
CA MET A 38 2.09 7.80 10.28
C MET A 38 2.68 7.09 9.06
N HIS A 39 1.97 6.14 8.47
CA HIS A 39 2.41 5.41 7.28
C HIS A 39 2.59 6.33 6.07
N PHE A 40 1.76 7.35 5.92
CA PHE A 40 1.91 8.37 4.88
C PHE A 40 3.08 9.32 5.17
N CYS A 41 3.19 9.79 6.41
CA CYS A 41 4.16 10.81 6.80
C CYS A 41 5.60 10.29 6.96
N GLN A 42 5.80 9.01 7.30
CA GLN A 42 7.13 8.48 7.62
C GLN A 42 8.16 8.71 6.50
N HIS A 43 7.76 8.56 5.24
CA HIS A 43 8.67 8.72 4.10
C HIS A 43 8.84 10.18 3.71
N CYS A 44 7.88 11.05 4.05
CA CYS A 44 8.09 12.49 3.91
C CYS A 44 9.23 12.98 4.82
N ILE A 45 9.44 12.29 5.95
CA ILE A 45 10.51 12.56 6.92
C ILE A 45 11.83 11.91 6.46
N LEU A 46 11.78 10.67 5.94
CA LEU A 46 12.97 9.93 5.53
C LEU A 46 13.67 10.50 4.28
N TYR A 47 12.92 11.02 3.31
CA TYR A 47 13.50 11.39 2.01
C TYR A 47 13.94 12.85 1.88
N GLY A 48 13.62 13.71 2.86
CA GLY A 48 14.15 15.07 3.11
C GLY A 48 14.00 16.12 2.00
N SER A 49 13.90 15.72 0.74
CA SER A 49 13.84 16.57 -0.45
C SER A 49 12.41 16.63 -0.98
N ASN A 50 12.00 17.83 -1.42
CA ASN A 50 10.65 18.07 -1.96
C ASN A 50 10.31 17.18 -3.17
N PHE A 51 11.31 16.79 -3.97
CA PHE A 51 11.12 15.94 -5.14
C PHE A 51 10.86 14.48 -4.77
N SER A 52 11.64 13.91 -3.85
CA SER A 52 11.42 12.55 -3.34
C SER A 52 10.11 12.46 -2.55
N ASN A 53 9.71 13.53 -1.86
CA ASN A 53 8.42 13.60 -1.17
C ASN A 53 7.23 13.55 -2.12
N ARG A 54 7.26 14.25 -3.26
CA ARG A 54 6.19 14.18 -4.26
C ARG A 54 6.08 12.79 -4.90
N LYS A 55 7.21 12.18 -5.24
CA LYS A 55 7.26 10.81 -5.79
C LYS A 55 6.69 9.80 -4.81
N TRP A 56 7.09 9.89 -3.54
CA TRP A 56 6.55 9.03 -2.49
C TRP A 56 5.02 9.15 -2.36
N ARG A 57 4.49 10.37 -2.32
CA ARG A 57 3.04 10.59 -2.24
C ARG A 57 2.29 9.96 -3.41
N TYR A 58 2.84 10.06 -4.63
CA TYR A 58 2.27 9.41 -5.80
C TYR A 58 2.27 7.89 -5.67
N VAL A 59 3.43 7.30 -5.34
CA VAL A 59 3.58 5.84 -5.14
C VAL A 59 2.62 5.33 -4.05
N TRP A 60 2.51 6.05 -2.93
CA TRP A 60 1.59 5.70 -1.86
C TRP A 60 0.13 5.71 -2.33
N CYS A 61 -0.29 6.74 -3.08
CA CYS A 61 -1.64 6.80 -3.64
C CYS A 61 -1.91 5.65 -4.62
N VAL A 62 -0.95 5.28 -5.47
CA VAL A 62 -1.09 4.14 -6.40
C VAL A 62 -1.28 2.84 -5.63
N ILE A 63 -0.45 2.58 -4.61
CA ILE A 63 -0.56 1.34 -3.82
C ILE A 63 -1.91 1.26 -3.11
N VAL A 64 -2.35 2.34 -2.45
CA VAL A 64 -3.67 2.39 -1.79
C VAL A 64 -4.80 2.21 -2.80
N TRP A 65 -4.72 2.85 -3.97
CA TRP A 65 -5.72 2.75 -5.02
C TRP A 65 -5.84 1.33 -5.59
N VAL A 66 -4.73 0.65 -5.86
CA VAL A 66 -4.74 -0.73 -6.37
C VAL A 66 -5.23 -1.71 -5.29
N LEU A 67 -4.82 -1.54 -4.03
CA LEU A 67 -5.34 -2.34 -2.90
C LEU A 67 -6.86 -2.17 -2.75
N TRP A 68 -7.34 -0.93 -2.81
CA TRP A 68 -8.78 -0.61 -2.76
C TRP A 68 -9.54 -1.24 -3.93
N ASN A 69 -9.03 -1.12 -5.16
CA ASN A 69 -9.67 -1.69 -6.35
C ASN A 69 -9.65 -3.21 -6.34
N SER A 70 -8.54 -3.83 -5.95
CA SER A 70 -8.44 -5.29 -5.82
C SER A 70 -9.46 -5.81 -4.82
N ARG A 71 -9.58 -5.18 -3.65
CA ARG A 71 -10.61 -5.50 -2.65
C ARG A 71 -12.02 -5.27 -3.17
N SER A 72 -12.28 -4.15 -3.86
CA SER A 72 -13.58 -3.88 -4.46
C SER A 72 -13.96 -4.95 -5.48
N LYS A 73 -13.01 -5.41 -6.32
CA LYS A 73 -13.23 -6.53 -7.25
C LYS A 73 -13.48 -7.85 -6.52
N ILE A 74 -12.84 -8.10 -5.39
CA ILE A 74 -13.07 -9.32 -4.57
C ILE A 74 -14.47 -9.30 -3.96
N ILE A 75 -14.87 -8.16 -3.37
CA ILE A 75 -16.16 -7.99 -2.68
C ILE A 75 -17.32 -7.99 -3.69
N PHE A 76 -17.17 -7.32 -4.83
CA PHE A 76 -18.25 -7.18 -5.81
C PHE A 76 -18.31 -8.32 -6.85
N HIS A 77 -17.18 -8.94 -7.22
CA HIS A 77 -17.14 -9.95 -8.30
C HIS A 77 -16.74 -11.36 -7.81
N GLY A 78 -16.59 -11.60 -6.50
CA GLY A 78 -16.25 -12.92 -5.97
C GLY A 78 -14.89 -13.46 -6.40
N LYS A 79 -13.97 -12.59 -6.87
CA LYS A 79 -12.63 -13.00 -7.29
C LYS A 79 -11.76 -13.35 -6.09
N THR A 80 -10.81 -14.27 -6.28
CA THR A 80 -9.81 -14.64 -5.27
C THR A 80 -8.70 -13.61 -5.17
N PHE A 81 -8.21 -13.38 -3.95
CA PHE A 81 -7.08 -12.47 -3.67
C PHE A 81 -5.78 -13.05 -4.25
N ASN A 82 -5.39 -12.60 -5.44
CA ASN A 82 -4.12 -13.00 -6.07
C ASN A 82 -3.05 -11.92 -5.85
N LYS A 83 -2.04 -12.25 -5.04
CA LYS A 83 -0.93 -11.34 -4.68
C LYS A 83 -0.09 -10.91 -5.89
N GLU A 84 0.21 -11.83 -6.81
CA GLU A 84 1.06 -11.55 -7.97
C GLU A 84 0.39 -10.59 -8.95
N GLN A 85 -0.92 -10.75 -9.14
CA GLN A 85 -1.68 -9.85 -10.00
C GLN A 85 -1.75 -8.43 -9.44
N ILE A 86 -1.89 -8.30 -8.11
CA ILE A 86 -1.89 -6.99 -7.44
C ILE A 86 -0.54 -6.30 -7.57
N LEU A 87 0.56 -7.03 -7.41
CA LEU A 87 1.90 -6.47 -7.59
C LEU A 87 2.11 -5.99 -9.02
N ASN A 88 1.71 -6.77 -10.02
CA ASN A 88 1.76 -6.33 -11.41
C ASN A 88 0.92 -5.07 -11.65
N ASP A 89 -0.30 -5.01 -11.13
CA ASP A 89 -1.16 -3.82 -11.27
C ASP A 89 -0.55 -2.57 -10.60
N ILE A 90 0.20 -2.72 -9.50
CA ILE A 90 0.94 -1.62 -8.86
C ILE A 90 2.15 -1.19 -9.71
N MET A 91 2.82 -2.15 -10.33
CA MET A 91 4.08 -1.96 -11.04
C MET A 91 3.92 -1.37 -12.45
N PHE A 92 2.79 -1.64 -13.12
CA PHE A 92 2.54 -1.25 -14.51
C PHE A 92 1.56 -0.06 -14.65
N HIS A 93 1.27 0.65 -13.56
CA HIS A 93 0.40 1.84 -13.52
C HIS A 93 1.19 3.16 -13.50
#